data_AF-X5YG68-F1
#
_entry.id   AF-X5YG68-F1
#
_cell.length_a   1.000
_cell.length_b   1.000
_cell.length_c   1.000
_cell.angle_alpha   90.00
_cell.angle_beta   90.00
_cell.angle_gamma   90.00
#
_symmetry.space_group_name_H-M   'P 1'
#
loop_
_entity.id
_entity.type
_entity.pdbx_description
1 polymer ?
#
loop_
_entity_poly.entity_id
_entity_poly.type
_entity_poly.pdbx_seq_one_letter_code
_entity_poly.pdbx_strand_id
1 'polypeptide(L)'
;MRKRYIIVILAVAGCQTAPAYIVYKPGVDLNATQTAKDQCQIASLREIPQSMATDYHPGYNNPGTVQCNTIGTVVSCNTIGAVNIPGSTTTYDVNQDLRDRYMVRCLEGQGFGVKLARACASEAENSKALADREAGRFPTCAVKL
;
A
#
# COMPACT_ATOMS: atom_id res chain seq x y z
N MET A 1 26.34 -42.92 9.05
CA MET A 1 25.53 -41.79 9.57
C MET A 1 25.11 -40.90 8.40
N ARG A 2 23.82 -40.90 8.04
CA ARG A 2 23.28 -40.18 6.87
C ARG A 2 23.10 -38.70 7.19
N LYS A 3 23.93 -37.82 6.61
CA LYS A 3 23.77 -36.35 6.66
C LYS A 3 22.48 -35.97 5.92
N ARG A 4 21.47 -35.50 6.66
CA ARG A 4 20.26 -34.88 6.09
C ARG A 4 20.58 -33.40 5.88
N TYR A 5 20.70 -32.97 4.63
CA TYR A 5 20.81 -31.56 4.27
C TYR A 5 19.42 -30.94 4.36
N ILE A 6 19.21 -30.04 5.32
CA ILE A 6 18.01 -29.23 5.43
C ILE A 6 18.13 -28.10 4.40
N ILE A 7 17.37 -28.18 3.32
CA ILE A 7 17.21 -27.10 2.35
C ILE A 7 16.23 -26.10 2.95
N VAL A 8 16.75 -24.95 3.40
CA VAL A 8 15.93 -23.80 3.83
C VAL A 8 15.49 -23.07 2.56
N ILE A 9 14.20 -23.17 2.22
CA ILE A 9 13.59 -22.37 1.16
C ILE A 9 13.29 -20.98 1.75
N LEU A 10 14.16 -20.01 1.44
CA LEU A 10 13.86 -18.59 1.66
C LEU A 10 12.80 -18.16 0.64
N ALA A 11 11.56 -18.06 1.06
CA ALA A 11 10.51 -17.39 0.28
C ALA A 11 10.78 -15.88 0.34
N VAL A 12 11.40 -15.34 -0.71
CA VAL A 12 11.50 -13.89 -0.90
C VAL A 12 10.09 -13.38 -1.16
N ALA A 13 9.50 -12.72 -0.16
CA ALA A 13 8.22 -12.05 -0.30
C ALA A 13 8.32 -11.07 -1.49
N GLY A 14 7.52 -11.33 -2.53
CA GLY A 14 7.47 -10.52 -3.73
C GLY A 14 7.16 -9.06 -3.38
N CYS A 15 7.93 -8.15 -3.95
CA CYS A 15 7.70 -6.72 -3.91
C CYS A 15 6.27 -6.47 -4.42
N GLN A 16 5.33 -6.18 -3.51
CA GLN A 16 3.95 -5.90 -3.88
C GLN A 16 3.96 -4.59 -4.68
N THR A 17 3.91 -4.70 -6.00
CA THR A 17 3.72 -3.55 -6.88
C THR A 17 2.34 -3.00 -6.61
N ALA A 18 2.27 -1.87 -5.90
CA ALA A 18 1.02 -1.15 -5.73
C ALA A 18 0.40 -0.83 -7.11
N PRO A 19 -0.94 -0.79 -7.21
CA PRO A 19 -1.60 -0.35 -8.42
C PRO A 19 -1.06 1.03 -8.83
N ALA A 20 -0.55 1.13 -10.06
CA ALA A 20 -0.03 2.36 -10.62
C ALA A 20 -0.96 2.84 -11.74
N TYR A 21 -1.08 4.14 -11.93
CA TYR A 21 -1.83 4.69 -13.05
C TYR A 21 -0.88 5.14 -14.15
N ILE A 22 -1.12 4.66 -15.37
CA ILE A 22 -0.50 5.21 -16.56
C ILE A 22 -1.30 6.45 -16.95
N VAL A 23 -0.63 7.59 -16.95
CA VAL A 23 -1.17 8.87 -17.44
C VAL A 23 -0.45 9.18 -18.74
N TYR A 24 -1.21 9.22 -19.84
CA TYR A 24 -0.64 9.31 -21.17
C TYR A 24 -1.44 10.21 -22.09
N LYS A 25 -0.72 11.02 -22.87
CA LYS A 25 -1.24 11.83 -23.96
C LYS A 25 -0.19 11.85 -25.07
N PRO A 26 -0.56 11.56 -26.34
CA PRO A 26 0.38 11.62 -27.46
C PRO A 26 1.04 13.00 -27.58
N GLY A 27 2.35 13.04 -27.84
CA GLY A 27 3.11 14.28 -28.00
C GLY A 27 3.43 15.02 -26.70
N VAL A 28 3.13 14.45 -25.53
CA VAL A 28 3.44 15.03 -24.22
C VAL A 28 4.54 14.24 -23.52
N ASP A 29 5.59 14.96 -23.10
CA ASP A 29 6.72 14.39 -22.37
C ASP A 29 6.33 13.99 -20.93
N LEU A 30 7.26 13.33 -20.24
CA LEU A 30 7.04 12.90 -18.86
C LEU A 30 6.95 14.08 -17.89
N ASN A 31 7.72 15.14 -18.11
CA ASN A 31 7.76 16.29 -17.21
C ASN A 31 6.43 17.07 -17.24
N ALA A 32 5.85 17.30 -18.42
CA ALA A 32 4.52 17.90 -18.55
C ALA A 32 3.43 16.96 -18.01
N THR A 33 3.59 15.64 -18.17
CA THR A 33 2.69 14.67 -17.52
C THR A 33 2.73 14.79 -15.99
N GLN A 34 3.93 14.93 -15.41
CA GLN A 34 4.08 15.11 -13.97
C GLN A 34 3.48 16.45 -13.51
N THR A 35 3.74 17.53 -14.25
CA THR A 35 3.16 18.86 -13.97
C THR A 35 1.63 18.82 -13.97
N ALA A 36 1.03 18.12 -14.94
CA ALA A 36 -0.43 17.93 -15.01
C ALA A 36 -0.97 17.16 -13.79
N LYS A 37 -0.28 16.08 -13.37
CA LYS A 37 -0.62 15.34 -12.15
C LYS A 37 -0.57 16.25 -10.92
N ASP A 38 0.49 17.03 -10.76
CA ASP A 38 0.68 17.90 -9.60
C ASP A 38 -0.38 19.00 -9.55
N GLN A 39 -0.71 19.61 -10.69
CA GLN A 39 -1.79 20.59 -10.79
C GLN A 39 -3.15 19.99 -10.39
N CYS A 40 -3.47 18.81 -10.91
CA CYS A 40 -4.71 18.11 -10.55
C CYS A 40 -4.72 17.70 -9.07
N GLN A 41 -3.55 17.35 -8.50
CA GLN A 41 -3.44 16.95 -7.10
C GLN A 41 -3.65 18.15 -6.18
N ILE A 42 -3.06 19.30 -6.51
CA ILE A 42 -3.29 20.55 -5.77
C ILE A 42 -4.76 20.97 -5.88
N ALA A 43 -5.36 20.84 -7.07
CA ALA A 43 -6.78 21.13 -7.25
C ALA A 43 -7.67 20.18 -6.43
N SER A 44 -7.35 18.88 -6.37
CA SER A 44 -8.11 17.91 -5.58
C SER A 44 -8.06 18.24 -4.08
N LEU A 45 -6.91 18.68 -3.56
CA LEU A 45 -6.77 19.10 -2.18
C LEU A 45 -7.55 20.38 -1.84
N ARG A 46 -7.72 21.28 -2.82
CA ARG A 46 -8.49 22.52 -2.65
C ARG A 46 -9.99 22.28 -2.68
N GLU A 47 -10.47 21.48 -3.63
CA GLU A 47 -11.90 21.21 -3.82
C GLU A 47 -12.43 20.15 -2.85
N ILE A 48 -11.58 19.19 -2.46
CA ILE A 48 -11.94 18.06 -1.61
C ILE A 48 -10.94 18.02 -0.43
N PRO A 49 -11.17 18.83 0.62
CA PRO A 49 -10.28 18.88 1.76
C PRO A 49 -10.20 17.53 2.49
N GLN A 50 -9.09 17.32 3.19
CA GLN A 50 -8.87 16.13 3.99
C GLN A 50 -9.89 16.03 5.13
N SER A 51 -10.43 14.84 5.32
CA SER A 51 -11.35 14.53 6.42
C SER A 51 -10.84 13.30 7.16
N MET A 52 -9.99 13.54 8.16
CA MET A 52 -9.40 12.46 8.95
C MET A 52 -10.43 11.89 9.93
N ALA A 53 -10.62 10.57 9.90
CA ALA A 53 -11.36 9.81 10.90
C ALA A 53 -10.41 8.82 11.58
N THR A 54 -10.65 8.56 12.87
CA THR A 54 -9.88 7.58 13.64
C THR A 54 -10.82 6.53 14.21
N ASP A 55 -10.63 5.29 13.77
CA ASP A 55 -11.31 4.14 14.35
C ASP A 55 -10.50 3.64 15.55
N TYR A 56 -11.13 3.62 16.71
CA TYR A 56 -10.57 3.06 17.93
C TYR A 56 -11.02 1.61 18.12
N HIS A 57 -10.08 0.68 18.13
CA HIS A 57 -10.30 -0.73 18.41
C HIS A 57 -9.86 -0.99 19.86
N PRO A 58 -10.80 -1.11 20.81
CA PRO A 58 -10.46 -1.32 22.20
C PRO A 58 -9.67 -2.61 22.38
N GLY A 59 -8.67 -2.57 23.25
CA GLY A 59 -7.95 -3.76 23.68
C GLY A 59 -8.82 -4.64 24.57
N TYR A 60 -8.39 -5.89 24.71
CA TYR A 60 -9.01 -6.85 25.63
C TYR A 60 -7.95 -7.40 26.57
N ASN A 61 -8.17 -7.26 27.88
CA ASN A 61 -7.26 -7.79 28.89
C ASN A 61 -8.00 -8.71 29.86
N ASN A 62 -7.56 -9.95 29.92
CA ASN A 62 -7.96 -10.93 30.91
C ASN A 62 -6.70 -11.36 31.69
N PRO A 63 -6.59 -11.06 33.00
CA PRO A 63 -5.41 -11.42 33.79
C PRO A 63 -5.25 -12.94 34.02
N GLY A 64 -6.24 -13.75 33.63
CA GLY A 64 -6.27 -15.19 33.87
C GLY A 64 -6.54 -15.54 35.33
N THR A 65 -6.38 -16.82 35.65
CA THR A 65 -6.52 -17.34 37.02
C THR A 65 -5.17 -17.85 37.51
N VAL A 66 -4.79 -17.51 38.73
CA VAL A 66 -3.61 -18.07 39.38
C VAL A 66 -4.00 -19.40 40.02
N GLN A 67 -3.37 -20.48 39.57
CA GLN A 67 -3.52 -21.80 40.16
C GLN A 67 -2.24 -22.17 40.90
N CYS A 68 -2.37 -22.36 42.21
CA CYS A 68 -1.28 -22.79 43.07
C CYS A 68 -1.45 -24.27 43.44
N ASN A 69 -0.33 -25.00 43.47
CA ASN A 69 -0.27 -26.36 43.97
C ASN A 69 0.83 -26.46 45.04
N THR A 70 0.54 -27.18 46.12
CA THR A 70 1.44 -27.34 47.26
C THR A 70 1.88 -28.80 47.36
N ILE A 71 3.18 -29.04 47.35
CA ILE A 71 3.77 -30.36 47.55
C ILE A 71 4.77 -30.26 48.70
N GLY A 72 4.45 -30.89 49.84
CA GLY A 72 5.23 -30.75 51.07
C GLY A 72 5.22 -29.31 51.58
N THR A 73 6.39 -28.71 51.77
CA THR A 73 6.56 -27.30 52.18
C THR A 73 6.70 -26.33 51.00
N VAL A 74 6.70 -26.83 49.75
CA VAL A 74 6.91 -26.02 48.55
C VAL A 74 5.57 -25.71 47.90
N VAL A 75 5.31 -24.41 47.67
CA VAL A 75 4.15 -23.90 46.92
C VAL A 75 4.62 -23.41 45.55
N SER A 76 3.98 -23.89 44.48
CA SER A 76 4.23 -23.43 43.11
C SER A 76 2.93 -22.89 42.51
N CYS A 77 2.98 -21.69 41.93
CA CYS A 77 1.83 -21.00 41.35
C CYS A 77 2.07 -20.69 39.88
N ASN A 78 1.07 -20.96 39.03
CA ASN A 78 1.08 -20.61 37.61
C ASN A 78 -0.17 -19.82 37.23
N THR A 79 -0.03 -18.85 36.33
CA THR A 79 -1.16 -18.12 35.75
C THR A 79 -1.63 -18.85 34.49
N ILE A 80 -2.92 -19.18 34.43
CA ILE A 80 -3.54 -19.90 33.32
C ILE A 80 -4.63 -19.02 32.71
N GLY A 81 -4.74 -19.00 31.38
CA GLY A 81 -5.80 -18.29 30.67
C GLY A 81 -5.65 -16.77 30.62
N ALA A 82 -4.44 -16.24 30.89
CA ALA A 82 -4.16 -14.83 30.70
C ALA A 82 -4.14 -14.47 29.20
N VAL A 83 -4.85 -13.41 28.83
CA VAL A 83 -4.92 -12.88 27.45
C VAL A 83 -4.75 -11.38 27.51
N ASN A 84 -3.82 -10.84 26.72
CA ASN A 84 -3.68 -9.41 26.53
C ASN A 84 -3.65 -9.10 25.03
N ILE A 85 -4.73 -8.48 24.55
CA ILE A 85 -4.86 -7.95 23.20
C ILE A 85 -4.76 -6.43 23.33
N PRO A 86 -3.68 -5.80 22.87
CA PRO A 86 -3.54 -4.35 22.95
C PRO A 86 -4.61 -3.68 22.07
N GLY A 87 -5.10 -2.52 22.52
CA GLY A 87 -5.94 -1.69 21.66
C GLY A 87 -5.15 -1.14 20.49
N SER A 88 -5.85 -0.84 19.39
CA SER A 88 -5.24 -0.24 18.20
C SER A 88 -6.10 0.91 17.69
N THR A 89 -5.46 1.83 16.97
CA THR A 89 -6.14 2.96 16.33
C THR A 89 -5.77 2.98 14.86
N THR A 90 -6.77 3.11 14.00
CA THR A 90 -6.57 3.27 12.56
C THR A 90 -7.08 4.64 12.15
N THR A 91 -6.20 5.49 11.65
CA THR A 91 -6.57 6.81 11.14
C THR A 91 -6.54 6.79 9.62
N TYR A 92 -7.60 7.25 8.98
CA TYR A 92 -7.74 7.28 7.52
C TYR A 92 -8.46 8.56 7.08
N ASP A 93 -8.26 8.92 5.81
CA ASP A 93 -8.99 10.03 5.20
C ASP A 93 -10.25 9.51 4.51
N VAL A 94 -11.40 9.94 5.00
CA VAL A 94 -12.73 9.55 4.50
C VAL A 94 -12.93 10.01 3.05
N ASN A 95 -12.27 11.10 2.64
CA ASN A 95 -12.41 11.70 1.33
C ASN A 95 -11.34 11.25 0.31
N GLN A 96 -10.44 10.32 0.69
CA GLN A 96 -9.35 9.88 -0.18
C GLN A 96 -9.86 9.40 -1.55
N ASP A 97 -10.86 8.52 -1.57
CA ASP A 97 -11.42 7.97 -2.81
C ASP A 97 -12.06 9.06 -3.69
N LEU A 98 -12.64 10.09 -3.09
CA LEU A 98 -13.24 11.20 -3.83
C LEU A 98 -12.15 12.05 -4.49
N ARG A 99 -11.03 12.30 -3.81
CA ARG A 99 -9.86 12.96 -4.40
C ARG A 99 -9.26 12.16 -5.53
N ASP A 100 -9.15 10.85 -5.38
CA ASP A 100 -8.61 9.97 -6.44
C ASP A 100 -9.51 9.99 -7.69
N ARG A 101 -10.84 10.00 -7.52
CA ARG A 101 -11.78 10.20 -8.65
C ARG A 101 -11.66 11.59 -9.28
N TYR A 102 -11.47 12.64 -8.47
CA TYR A 102 -11.28 13.99 -8.99
C TYR A 102 -9.99 14.10 -9.81
N MET A 103 -8.90 13.50 -9.33
CA MET A 103 -7.63 13.41 -10.03
C MET A 103 -7.78 12.83 -11.43
N VAL A 104 -8.45 11.68 -11.55
CA VAL A 104 -8.70 11.04 -12.85
C VAL A 104 -9.50 11.97 -13.77
N ARG A 105 -10.60 12.55 -13.29
CA ARG A 105 -11.45 13.45 -14.09
C ARG A 105 -10.72 14.72 -14.53
N CYS A 106 -9.87 15.28 -13.66
CA CYS A 106 -9.06 16.45 -13.98
C CYS A 106 -8.08 16.14 -15.12
N LEU A 107 -7.38 15.01 -15.05
CA LEU A 107 -6.46 14.57 -16.10
C LEU A 107 -7.19 14.27 -17.42
N GLU A 108 -8.34 13.61 -17.36
CA GLU A 108 -9.19 13.36 -18.53
C GLU A 108 -9.68 14.67 -19.17
N GLY A 109 -10.06 15.66 -18.36
CA GLY A 109 -10.42 17.00 -18.83
C GLY A 109 -9.26 17.75 -19.51
N GLN A 110 -8.02 17.46 -19.13
CA GLN A 110 -6.81 17.94 -19.81
C GLN A 110 -6.43 17.12 -21.06
N GLY A 111 -7.21 16.08 -21.37
CA GLY A 111 -7.04 15.21 -22.53
C GLY A 111 -6.03 14.08 -22.32
N PHE A 112 -5.68 13.75 -21.08
CA PHE A 112 -4.89 12.56 -20.78
C PHE A 112 -5.79 11.33 -20.68
N GLY A 113 -5.31 10.22 -21.22
CA GLY A 113 -5.86 8.91 -20.90
C GLY A 113 -5.25 8.39 -19.61
N VAL A 114 -6.10 7.88 -18.72
CA VAL A 114 -5.69 7.25 -17.45
C VAL A 114 -6.08 5.78 -17.49
N LYS A 115 -5.12 4.88 -17.25
CA LYS A 115 -5.40 3.43 -17.12
C LYS A 115 -4.66 2.85 -15.93
N LEU A 116 -5.33 1.95 -15.23
CA LEU A 116 -4.72 1.13 -14.19
C LEU A 116 -3.73 0.16 -14.83
N ALA A 117 -2.51 0.14 -14.30
CA ALA A 117 -1.48 -0.82 -14.69
C ALA A 117 -0.57 -1.13 -13.50
N ARG A 118 0.36 -2.06 -13.70
CA ARG A 118 1.47 -2.22 -12.77
C ARG A 118 2.57 -1.20 -13.08
N ALA A 119 3.38 -0.90 -12.07
CA ALA A 119 4.66 -0.24 -12.31
C ALA A 119 5.56 -1.12 -13.20
N CYS A 120 6.40 -0.49 -14.01
CA CYS A 120 7.45 -1.19 -14.74
C CYS A 120 8.44 -1.80 -13.74
N ALA A 121 8.80 -3.07 -13.95
CA ALA A 121 9.57 -3.89 -13.01
C ALA A 121 11.07 -3.92 -13.33
N SER A 122 11.45 -3.65 -14.58
CA SER A 122 12.84 -3.66 -15.03
C SER A 122 13.15 -2.47 -15.94
N GLU A 123 14.43 -2.19 -16.13
CA GLU A 123 14.87 -1.11 -17.01
C GLU A 123 14.50 -1.36 -18.48
N ALA A 124 14.45 -2.62 -18.89
CA ALA A 124 13.96 -3.00 -20.22
C ALA A 124 12.46 -2.67 -20.40
N GLU A 125 11.67 -2.77 -19.33
CA GLU A 125 10.26 -2.35 -19.37
C GLU A 125 10.10 -0.83 -19.37
N ASN A 126 10.95 -0.11 -18.61
CA ASN A 126 10.99 1.35 -18.63
C ASN A 126 11.30 1.86 -20.05
N SER A 127 12.37 1.37 -20.68
CA SER A 127 12.78 1.81 -22.02
C SER A 127 11.72 1.51 -23.07
N LYS A 128 11.07 0.33 -22.99
CA LYS A 128 9.93 0.00 -23.86
C LYS A 128 8.75 0.95 -23.64
N ALA A 129 8.40 1.23 -22.38
CA ALA A 129 7.30 2.14 -22.07
C ALA A 129 7.58 3.56 -22.59
N LEU A 130 8.81 4.05 -22.48
CA LEU A 130 9.24 5.33 -23.06
C LEU A 130 9.12 5.32 -24.59
N ALA A 131 9.62 4.28 -25.26
CA ALA A 131 9.52 4.14 -26.71
C ALA A 131 8.06 4.07 -27.19
N ASP A 132 7.17 3.40 -26.45
CA ASP A 132 5.74 3.39 -26.74
C ASP A 132 5.15 4.80 -26.66
N ARG A 133 5.53 5.61 -25.66
CA ARG A 133 5.06 7.01 -25.55
C ARG A 133 5.48 7.85 -26.73
N GLU A 134 6.76 7.76 -27.11
CA GLU A 134 7.34 8.46 -28.28
C GLU A 134 6.63 8.06 -29.57
N ALA A 135 6.28 6.78 -29.70
CA ALA A 135 5.55 6.24 -30.84
C ALA A 135 4.04 6.59 -30.85
N GLY A 136 3.54 7.40 -29.91
CA GLY A 136 2.12 7.72 -29.86
C GLY A 136 1.24 6.62 -29.27
N ARG A 137 1.85 5.56 -28.68
CA ARG A 137 1.16 4.39 -28.14
C ARG A 137 1.02 4.48 -26.63
N PHE A 138 -0.10 3.96 -26.13
CA PHE A 138 -0.35 3.88 -24.70
C PHE A 138 0.55 2.79 -24.08
N PRO A 139 1.41 3.10 -23.09
CA PRO A 139 2.33 2.12 -22.51
C PRO A 139 1.63 0.96 -21.80
N THR A 140 2.32 -0.18 -21.65
CA THR A 140 1.79 -1.35 -20.93
C THR A 140 2.04 -1.32 -19.42
N CYS A 141 2.99 -0.51 -18.96
CA CYS A 141 3.31 -0.32 -17.54
C CYS A 141 3.55 1.16 -17.22
N ALA A 142 3.37 1.52 -15.96
CA ALA A 142 3.65 2.88 -15.49
C ALA A 142 5.16 3.03 -15.23
N VAL A 143 5.78 3.96 -15.97
CA VAL A 143 7.17 4.37 -15.73
C VAL A 143 7.23 5.01 -14.34
N LYS A 144 8.18 4.57 -13.51
CA LYS A 144 8.50 5.28 -12.27
C LYS A 144 9.18 6.59 -12.65
N LEU A 145 8.52 7.70 -12.31
CA LEU A 145 9.08 9.03 -12.40
C LEU A 145 10.03 9.28 -11.24
#